data_AF-J7G8W1-F1
#
_entry.id   AF-J7G8W1-F1
#
_cell.length_a   1.000
_cell.length_b   1.000
_cell.length_c   1.000
_cell.angle_alpha   90.00
_cell.angle_beta   90.00
_cell.angle_gamma   90.00
#
_symmetry.space_group_name_H-M   'P 1'
#
loop_
_entity.id
_entity.type
_entity.pdbx_description
1 polymer ?
#
loop_
_entity_poly.entity_id
_entity_poly.type
_entity_poly.pdbx_seq_one_letter_code
_entity_poly.pdbx_strand_id
1 'polypeptide(L)'
;MVPKKIIRETKSEQLGDKQKKEKIERVIKKKKTSSYQNYIYKVLKQVHTDIGISSKAIDSMNSFVVDLFERITNEASKLSQYNKTKTITAREIMTSVRLIIPGELAKHSISEGTKAVAKYKHSN
;
A
#
# COMPACT_ATOMS: atom_id res chain seq x y z
N MET A 1 19.48 -46.24 -30.34
CA MET A 1 20.32 -45.03 -30.49
C MET A 1 19.40 -43.85 -30.76
N VAL A 2 19.07 -43.05 -29.73
CA VAL A 2 18.08 -41.96 -29.84
C VAL A 2 18.72 -40.76 -30.55
N PRO A 3 18.10 -40.15 -31.57
CA PRO A 3 18.76 -39.13 -32.39
C PRO A 3 19.04 -37.83 -31.61
N LYS A 4 20.30 -37.38 -31.66
CA LYS A 4 20.84 -36.16 -31.02
C LYS A 4 20.07 -34.85 -31.35
N LYS A 5 19.23 -34.85 -32.39
CA LYS A 5 18.42 -33.69 -32.81
C LYS A 5 17.30 -33.37 -31.82
N ILE A 6 16.62 -34.40 -31.30
CA ILE A 6 15.50 -34.28 -30.34
C ILE A 6 15.98 -33.71 -28.99
N ILE A 7 17.22 -34.05 -28.59
CA ILE A 7 17.84 -33.58 -27.34
C ILE A 7 18.20 -32.07 -27.41
N ARG A 8 18.47 -31.55 -28.61
CA ARG A 8 18.80 -30.11 -28.79
C ARG A 8 17.54 -29.24 -28.76
N GLU A 9 16.46 -29.70 -29.40
CA GLU A 9 15.18 -28.99 -29.46
C GLU A 9 14.52 -28.88 -28.06
N THR A 10 14.53 -29.98 -27.29
CA THR A 10 14.05 -29.98 -25.90
C THR A 10 14.86 -29.07 -24.97
N LYS A 11 16.17 -28.92 -25.20
CA LYS A 11 17.03 -28.03 -24.40
C LYS A 11 16.79 -26.55 -24.75
N SER A 12 16.53 -26.22 -26.01
CA SER A 12 16.18 -24.85 -26.44
C SER A 12 14.81 -24.40 -25.93
N GLU A 13 13.81 -25.29 -25.88
CA GLU A 13 12.48 -24.99 -25.31
C GLU A 13 12.57 -24.76 -23.79
N GLN A 14 13.32 -25.58 -23.06
CA GLN A 14 13.53 -25.40 -21.61
C GLN A 14 14.29 -24.11 -21.27
N LEU A 15 15.25 -23.69 -22.10
CA LEU A 15 15.96 -22.41 -21.96
C LEU A 15 15.05 -21.21 -22.22
N GLY A 16 14.14 -21.32 -23.21
CA GLY A 16 13.15 -20.29 -23.54
C GLY A 16 12.13 -20.07 -22.41
N ASP A 17 11.62 -21.14 -21.82
CA ASP A 17 10.65 -21.05 -20.71
C ASP A 17 11.28 -20.52 -19.41
N LYS A 18 12.54 -20.84 -19.14
CA LYS A 18 13.27 -20.33 -17.96
C LYS A 18 13.52 -18.83 -18.07
N GLN A 19 13.89 -18.34 -19.27
CA GLN A 19 14.05 -16.91 -19.54
C GLN A 19 12.69 -16.17 -19.51
N LYS A 20 11.62 -16.80 -19.99
CA LYS A 20 10.26 -16.23 -19.94
C LYS A 20 9.75 -16.14 -18.50
N LYS A 21 9.97 -17.16 -17.66
CA LYS A 21 9.67 -17.12 -16.22
C LYS A 21 10.45 -16.05 -15.47
N GLU A 22 11.76 -15.94 -15.68
CA GLU A 22 12.56 -14.87 -15.05
C GLU A 22 12.11 -13.47 -15.50
N LYS A 23 11.76 -13.30 -16.77
CA LYS A 23 11.30 -12.01 -17.30
C LYS A 23 9.91 -11.66 -16.73
N ILE A 24 9.02 -12.64 -16.59
CA ILE A 24 7.72 -12.47 -15.93
C ILE A 24 7.90 -12.14 -14.45
N GLU A 25 8.79 -12.82 -13.72
CA GLU A 25 9.12 -12.47 -12.33
C GLU A 25 9.71 -11.06 -12.21
N ARG A 26 10.60 -10.66 -13.11
CA ARG A 26 11.16 -9.29 -13.13
C ARG A 26 10.09 -8.25 -13.46
N VAL A 27 9.13 -8.55 -14.32
CA VAL A 27 8.00 -7.67 -14.66
C VAL A 27 6.98 -7.59 -13.52
N ILE A 28 6.70 -8.70 -12.82
CA ILE A 28 5.87 -8.73 -11.61
C ILE A 28 6.55 -7.93 -10.48
N LYS A 29 7.87 -8.07 -10.29
CA LYS A 29 8.68 -7.24 -9.37
C LYS A 29 8.71 -5.75 -9.76
N LYS A 30 8.40 -5.43 -11.02
CA LYS A 30 8.29 -4.05 -11.53
C LYS A 30 6.88 -3.47 -11.45
N LYS A 31 5.90 -4.18 -10.88
CA LYS A 31 4.74 -3.49 -10.31
C LYS A 31 5.30 -2.61 -9.18
N LYS A 32 5.33 -1.30 -9.40
CA LYS A 32 5.55 -0.30 -8.34
C LYS A 32 4.58 -0.64 -7.22
N THR A 33 5.04 -1.36 -6.20
CA THR A 33 4.37 -1.35 -4.91
C THR A 33 4.47 0.10 -4.46
N SER A 34 3.34 0.77 -4.32
CA SER A 34 3.27 2.12 -3.80
C SER A 34 3.81 2.10 -2.38
N SER A 35 5.10 2.38 -2.25
CA SER A 35 5.83 2.35 -0.99
C SER A 35 5.68 3.70 -0.28
N TYR A 36 5.36 3.66 1.01
CA TYR A 36 5.25 4.84 1.87
C TYR A 36 6.58 5.20 2.54
N GLN A 37 7.68 4.49 2.26
CA GLN A 37 8.97 4.63 2.94
C GLN A 37 9.49 6.08 2.97
N ASN A 38 9.40 6.82 1.85
CA ASN A 38 9.84 8.22 1.79
C ASN A 38 9.01 9.12 2.73
N TYR A 39 7.70 8.91 2.79
CA TYR A 39 6.81 9.69 3.67
C TYR A 39 7.03 9.36 5.13
N ILE A 40 7.24 8.08 5.46
CA ILE A 40 7.59 7.63 6.80
C ILE A 40 8.87 8.33 7.27
N TYR A 41 9.89 8.40 6.42
CA TYR A 41 11.13 9.11 6.76
C TYR A 41 10.93 10.62 6.92
N LYS A 42 10.11 11.26 6.07
CA LYS A 42 9.78 12.68 6.20
C LYS A 42 9.07 13.00 7.52
N VAL A 43 8.10 12.17 7.92
CA VAL A 43 7.39 12.33 9.19
C VAL A 43 8.33 12.09 10.36
N LEU A 44 9.22 11.08 10.29
CA LEU A 44 10.24 10.86 11.32
C LEU A 44 11.09 12.12 11.54
N LYS A 45 11.57 12.76 10.47
CA LYS A 45 12.39 13.97 10.58
C LYS A 45 11.63 15.22 11.04
N GLN A 46 10.30 15.24 10.93
CA GLN A 46 9.47 16.30 11.51
C GLN A 46 9.36 16.16 13.03
N VAL A 47 9.41 14.94 13.57
CA VAL A 47 9.26 14.67 15.01
C VAL A 47 10.62 14.55 15.72
N HIS A 48 11.61 13.93 15.06
CA HIS A 48 12.96 13.70 15.58
C HIS A 48 14.02 13.92 14.50
N THR A 49 14.71 15.06 14.56
CA THR A 49 15.68 15.47 13.52
C THR A 49 16.99 14.67 13.55
N ASP A 50 17.42 14.22 14.72
CA ASP A 50 18.70 13.55 15.00
C ASP A 50 18.62 12.01 14.97
N ILE A 51 17.43 11.43 15.11
CA ILE A 51 17.22 9.98 15.14
C ILE A 51 17.20 9.38 13.71
N GLY A 52 17.82 8.22 13.54
CA GLY A 52 17.73 7.38 12.34
C GLY A 52 16.83 6.16 12.54
N ILE A 53 16.38 5.54 11.45
CA ILE A 53 15.55 4.34 11.47
C ILE A 53 16.15 3.26 10.56
N SER A 54 16.14 2.01 11.01
CA SER A 54 16.70 0.90 10.22
C SER A 54 15.77 0.52 9.06
N SER A 55 16.33 -0.08 8.00
CA SER A 55 15.53 -0.54 6.86
C SER A 55 14.42 -1.52 7.26
N LYS A 56 14.72 -2.46 8.19
CA LYS A 56 13.73 -3.43 8.69
C LYS A 56 12.58 -2.75 9.45
N ALA A 57 12.87 -1.70 10.21
CA ALA A 57 11.86 -0.93 10.91
C ALA A 57 11.01 -0.11 9.93
N ILE A 58 11.64 0.50 8.91
CA ILE A 58 10.94 1.17 7.81
C ILE A 58 9.96 0.20 7.11
N ASP A 59 10.38 -1.02 6.81
CA ASP A 59 9.53 -2.01 6.14
C ASP A 59 8.33 -2.41 7.01
N SER A 60 8.56 -2.57 8.32
CA SER A 60 7.48 -2.83 9.29
C SER A 60 6.49 -1.68 9.36
N MET A 61 6.96 -0.44 9.34
CA MET A 61 6.12 0.76 9.30
C MET A 61 5.33 0.88 7.99
N ASN A 62 5.94 0.52 6.85
CA ASN A 62 5.26 0.52 5.57
C ASN A 62 4.11 -0.50 5.56
N SER A 63 4.34 -1.72 6.05
CA SER A 63 3.30 -2.73 6.21
C SER A 63 2.19 -2.26 7.15
N PHE A 64 2.53 -1.58 8.26
CA PHE A 64 1.54 -1.02 9.17
C PHE A 64 0.63 0.02 8.49
N VAL A 65 1.20 0.92 7.68
CA VAL A 65 0.41 1.92 6.93
C VAL A 65 -0.54 1.24 5.95
N VAL A 66 -0.08 0.20 5.24
CA VAL A 66 -0.91 -0.55 4.29
C VAL A 66 -2.05 -1.28 5.01
N ASP A 67 -1.77 -1.97 6.13
CA ASP A 67 -2.80 -2.66 6.92
C ASP A 67 -3.88 -1.67 7.40
N LEU A 68 -3.46 -0.54 7.97
CA LEU A 68 -4.41 0.46 8.45
C LEU A 68 -5.25 1.05 7.31
N PHE A 69 -4.64 1.31 6.15
CA PHE A 69 -5.33 1.80 4.97
C PHE A 69 -6.39 0.80 4.48
N GLU A 70 -6.03 -0.48 4.35
CA GLU A 70 -6.95 -1.53 3.93
C GLU A 70 -8.12 -1.66 4.91
N ARG A 71 -7.84 -1.65 6.22
CA ARG A 71 -8.89 -1.70 7.25
C ARG A 71 -9.87 -0.53 7.15
N ILE A 72 -9.38 0.69 7.01
CA ILE A 72 -10.24 1.89 6.90
C ILE A 72 -11.06 1.88 5.60
N THR A 73 -10.42 1.58 4.48
CA THR A 73 -11.08 1.57 3.15
C THR A 73 -12.12 0.47 3.03
N ASN A 74 -11.84 -0.73 3.55
CA ASN A 74 -12.81 -1.82 3.61
C ASN A 74 -14.03 -1.43 4.42
N GLU A 75 -13.84 -0.82 5.59
CA GLU A 75 -14.96 -0.38 6.42
C GLU A 75 -15.74 0.78 5.77
N ALA A 76 -15.04 1.71 5.10
CA ALA A 76 -15.69 2.81 4.38
C ALA A 76 -16.52 2.32 3.18
N SER A 77 -16.04 1.28 2.50
CA SER A 77 -16.77 0.62 1.42
C SER A 77 -18.07 0.00 1.94
N LYS A 78 -18.03 -0.71 3.08
CA LYS A 78 -19.25 -1.26 3.70
C LYS A 78 -20.24 -0.15 4.08
N LEU A 79 -19.77 0.94 4.69
CA LEU A 79 -20.61 2.08 5.05
C LEU A 79 -21.29 2.71 3.83
N SER A 80 -20.56 2.89 2.73
CA SER A 80 -21.13 3.39 1.47
C SER A 80 -22.21 2.44 0.93
N GLN A 81 -22.00 1.12 1.03
CA GLN A 81 -22.99 0.12 0.61
C GLN A 81 -24.24 0.15 1.49
N TYR A 82 -24.10 0.28 2.81
CA TYR A 82 -25.25 0.43 3.73
C TYR A 82 -26.07 1.69 3.43
N ASN A 83 -25.38 2.79 3.10
CA ASN A 83 -26.03 4.05 2.73
C ASN A 83 -26.57 4.06 1.28
N LYS A 84 -26.38 2.97 0.52
CA LYS A 84 -26.74 2.84 -0.91
C LYS A 84 -26.11 3.92 -1.79
N THR A 85 -24.96 4.45 -1.38
CA THR A 85 -24.19 5.43 -2.15
C THR A 85 -23.11 4.74 -2.97
N LYS A 86 -22.87 5.23 -4.18
CA LYS A 86 -21.77 4.74 -5.06
C LYS A 86 -20.45 5.49 -4.82
N THR A 87 -20.48 6.55 -4.01
CA THR A 87 -19.34 7.44 -3.76
C THR A 87 -18.97 7.39 -2.29
N ILE A 88 -17.71 7.06 -2.00
CA ILE A 88 -17.14 7.17 -0.66
C ILE A 88 -16.76 8.64 -0.43
N THR A 89 -17.39 9.28 0.54
CA THR A 89 -17.11 10.67 0.93
C THR A 89 -16.21 10.72 2.15
N ALA A 90 -15.78 11.93 2.54
CA ALA A 90 -15.05 12.14 3.79
C ALA A 90 -15.84 11.68 5.03
N ARG A 91 -17.17 11.60 4.95
CA ARG A 91 -18.03 11.14 6.05
C ARG A 91 -17.89 9.64 6.31
N GLU A 92 -17.85 8.81 5.25
CA GLU A 92 -17.61 7.38 5.37
C GLU A 92 -16.22 7.13 5.96
N ILE A 93 -15.19 7.81 5.44
CA ILE A 93 -13.81 7.69 5.97
C ILE A 93 -13.75 8.08 7.46
N MET A 94 -14.36 9.20 7.85
CA MET A 94 -14.39 9.64 9.24
C MET A 94 -15.07 8.61 10.16
N THR A 95 -16.18 8.03 9.70
CA THR A 95 -16.92 7.02 10.47
C THR A 95 -16.12 5.72 10.57
N SER A 96 -15.50 5.27 9.49
CA SER A 96 -14.58 4.12 9.50
C SER A 96 -13.43 4.30 10.47
N VAL A 97 -12.83 5.49 10.52
CA VAL A 97 -11.77 5.80 11.49
C VAL A 97 -12.25 5.63 12.93
N ARG A 98 -13.48 6.04 13.26
CA ARG A 98 -14.08 5.82 14.60
C ARG A 98 -14.28 4.34 14.93
N LEU A 99 -14.54 3.51 13.92
CA LEU A 99 -14.75 2.07 14.11
C LEU A 99 -13.43 1.29 14.24
N ILE A 100 -12.40 1.70 13.49
CA ILE A 100 -11.12 0.98 13.42
C ILE A 100 -10.13 1.40 14.52
N ILE A 101 -10.13 2.68 14.91
CA ILE A 101 -9.17 3.24 15.86
C ILE A 101 -9.86 3.45 17.22
N PRO A 102 -9.28 2.99 18.34
CA PRO A 102 -9.91 3.10 19.65
C PRO A 102 -9.70 4.47 20.32
N GLY A 103 -10.67 4.85 21.15
CA GLY A 103 -10.51 5.87 22.20
C GLY A 103 -10.03 7.24 21.72
N GLU A 104 -9.00 7.76 22.39
CA GLU A 104 -8.45 9.10 22.14
C GLU A 104 -7.74 9.20 20.79
N LEU A 105 -7.13 8.11 20.31
CA LEU A 105 -6.47 8.07 19.00
C LEU A 105 -7.45 8.40 17.87
N ALA A 106 -8.68 7.90 17.93
CA ALA A 106 -9.71 8.21 16.94
C ALA A 106 -10.04 9.71 16.90
N LYS A 107 -10.10 10.36 18.07
CA LYS A 107 -10.39 11.80 18.16
C LYS A 107 -9.29 12.61 17.47
N HIS A 108 -8.03 12.28 17.74
CA HIS A 108 -6.89 12.94 17.08
C HIS A 108 -6.86 12.68 15.58
N SER A 109 -7.06 11.43 15.13
CA SER A 109 -7.08 11.10 13.71
C SER A 109 -8.17 11.86 12.94
N ILE A 110 -9.36 12.03 13.54
CA ILE A 110 -10.46 12.78 12.93
C ILE A 110 -10.18 14.28 12.89
N SER A 111 -9.59 14.81 13.96
CA SER A 111 -9.16 16.22 14.01
C SER A 111 -8.16 16.52 12.90
N GLU A 112 -7.11 15.71 12.77
CA GLU A 112 -6.10 15.87 11.71
C GLU A 112 -6.70 15.70 10.31
N GLY A 113 -7.56 14.72 10.11
CA GLY A 113 -8.27 14.53 8.84
C GLY A 113 -9.15 15.73 8.46
N THR A 114 -9.86 16.31 9.43
CA THR A 114 -10.72 17.48 9.21
C THR A 114 -9.89 18.71 8.85
N LYS A 115 -8.76 18.94 9.54
CA LYS A 115 -7.82 20.01 9.20
C LYS A 115 -7.28 19.87 7.79
N ALA A 116 -6.90 18.65 7.38
CA ALA A 116 -6.39 18.38 6.04
C ALA A 116 -7.43 18.68 4.95
N VAL A 117 -8.68 18.26 5.13
CA VAL A 117 -9.78 18.56 4.19
C VAL A 117 -10.05 20.05 4.12
N ALA A 118 -10.07 20.74 5.27
CA ALA A 118 -10.24 22.19 5.32
C ALA A 118 -9.12 22.89 4.55
N LYS A 119 -7.85 22.57 4.83
CA LYS A 119 -6.70 23.17 4.13
C LYS A 119 -6.81 22.97 2.61
N TYR A 120 -7.13 21.76 2.17
CA TYR A 120 -7.27 21.45 0.75
C TYR A 120 -8.35 22.31 0.06
N LYS A 121 -9.51 22.51 0.71
CA LYS A 121 -10.59 23.35 0.17
C LYS A 121 -10.20 24.82 0.01
N HIS A 122 -9.31 25.34 0.85
CA HIS A 122 -8.83 26.73 0.80
C HIS A 122 -7.54 26.91 -0.02
N SER A 123 -7.04 25.84 -0.65
CA SER A 123 -5.80 25.88 -1.43
C SER A 123 -6.01 26.34 -2.89
N ASN A 124 -7.21 26.82 -3.24
CA ASN A 124 -7.58 27.44 -4.52
C ASN A 124 -8.21 28.81 -4.29
#